data_AF-A0A379FH93-F1
#
_entry.id   AF-A0A379FH93-F1
#
_cell.length_a   1.000
_cell.length_b   1.000
_cell.length_c   1.000
_cell.angle_alpha   90.00
_cell.angle_beta   90.00
_cell.angle_gamma   90.00
#
_symmetry.space_group_name_H-M   'P 1'
#
loop_
_entity.id
_entity.type
_entity.pdbx_description
1 polymer ?
#
loop_
_entity_poly.entity_id
_entity_poly.type
_entity_poly.pdbx_seq_one_letter_code
_entity_poly.pdbx_strand_id
1 'polypeptide(L)'
;MDILMAEPERIINMKQNGLSPVYQRGYRVLLDKTGLCDQLPEISTVTPPALSIEQADALAQEFWFEATQIAIAILRNEFWFAEYRMSDIREWLIRLLEQVALQTSTQDVWYQGKNLREWLPKFYSLRSLESTLAMSTPYEAAAALSIIMAFFIDASKRFGLSIEKATQAQTLISDWFIDNELLTENEYYQITTSIICHYPT
;
A
#
# COMPACT_ATOMS: atom_id res chain seq x y z
N MET A 1 -5.46 -10.85 -15.85
CA MET A 1 -6.44 -11.95 -15.73
C MET A 1 -5.63 -13.21 -15.52
N ASP A 2 -5.72 -13.80 -14.34
CA ASP A 2 -5.03 -15.06 -14.04
C ASP A 2 -5.96 -16.22 -14.40
N ILE A 3 -5.44 -17.22 -15.09
CA ILE A 3 -6.18 -18.44 -15.44
C ILE A 3 -5.53 -19.60 -14.71
N LEU A 4 -6.33 -20.33 -13.91
CA LEU A 4 -5.91 -21.57 -13.27
C LEU A 4 -6.65 -22.73 -13.91
N MET A 5 -5.89 -23.75 -14.34
CA MET A 5 -6.44 -25.07 -14.64
C MET A 5 -6.31 -25.93 -13.38
N ALA A 6 -7.41 -26.56 -12.97
CA ALA A 6 -7.46 -27.39 -11.77
C ALA A 6 -8.35 -28.60 -12.00
N GLU A 7 -7.98 -29.71 -11.36
CA GLU A 7 -8.78 -30.93 -11.37
C GLU A 7 -10.08 -30.77 -10.57
N PRO A 8 -11.13 -31.58 -10.84
CA PRO A 8 -12.41 -31.53 -10.12
C PRO A 8 -12.28 -31.65 -8.60
N GLU A 9 -11.23 -32.32 -8.14
CA GLU A 9 -10.86 -32.47 -6.73
C GLU A 9 -10.77 -31.12 -6.00
N ARG A 10 -10.34 -30.06 -6.68
CA ARG A 10 -10.29 -28.72 -6.07
C ARG A 10 -11.67 -28.19 -5.69
N ILE A 11 -12.67 -28.40 -6.56
CA ILE A 11 -14.06 -28.00 -6.29
C ILE A 11 -14.63 -28.85 -5.16
N ILE A 12 -14.34 -30.16 -5.13
CA ILE A 12 -14.73 -31.05 -4.03
C ILE A 12 -14.13 -30.56 -2.71
N ASN A 13 -12.84 -30.20 -2.72
CA ASN A 13 -12.14 -29.66 -1.54
C ASN A 13 -12.77 -28.34 -1.08
N MET A 14 -13.12 -27.43 -1.99
CA MET A 14 -13.80 -26.17 -1.67
C MET A 14 -15.14 -26.37 -0.99
N LYS A 15 -15.89 -27.43 -1.34
CA LYS A 15 -17.15 -27.78 -0.66
C LYS A 15 -16.91 -28.32 0.75
N GLN A 16 -15.90 -29.17 0.92
CA GLN A 16 -15.63 -29.86 2.18
C GLN A 16 -14.93 -28.98 3.21
N ASN A 17 -13.96 -28.19 2.77
CA ASN A 17 -13.07 -27.41 3.64
C ASN A 17 -13.35 -25.90 3.59
N GLY A 18 -14.33 -25.48 2.79
CA GLY A 18 -14.66 -24.09 2.57
C GLY A 18 -13.83 -23.42 1.48
N LEU A 19 -14.22 -22.20 1.15
CA LEU A 19 -13.54 -21.37 0.16
C LEU A 19 -12.22 -20.84 0.72
N SER A 20 -11.19 -20.76 -0.11
CA SER A 20 -9.99 -19.99 0.23
C SER A 20 -10.34 -18.51 0.41
N PRO A 21 -9.56 -17.72 1.17
CA PRO A 21 -9.83 -16.29 1.37
C PRO A 21 -9.98 -15.49 0.06
N VAL A 22 -9.36 -15.96 -1.03
CA VAL A 22 -9.49 -15.35 -2.36
C VAL A 22 -10.90 -15.56 -2.94
N TYR A 23 -11.44 -16.77 -2.83
CA TYR A 23 -12.79 -17.07 -3.34
C TYR A 23 -13.90 -16.67 -2.38
N GLN A 24 -13.60 -16.54 -1.09
CA GLN A 24 -14.55 -16.02 -0.10
C GLN A 24 -15.01 -14.60 -0.46
N ARG A 25 -14.15 -13.77 -1.06
CA ARG A 25 -14.50 -12.42 -1.55
C ARG A 25 -15.53 -12.41 -2.68
N GLY A 26 -15.67 -13.52 -3.39
CA GLY A 26 -16.63 -13.67 -4.48
C GLY A 26 -16.17 -14.62 -5.57
N TYR A 27 -17.11 -15.38 -6.10
CA TYR A 27 -16.92 -16.14 -7.33
C TYR A 27 -18.21 -16.12 -8.15
N ARG A 28 -18.06 -16.31 -9.47
CA ARG A 28 -19.19 -16.50 -10.37
C ARG A 28 -18.94 -17.74 -11.21
N VAL A 29 -19.85 -18.71 -11.11
CA VAL A 29 -19.85 -19.88 -12.00
C VAL A 29 -20.38 -19.43 -13.35
N LEU A 30 -19.50 -19.33 -14.34
CA LEU A 30 -19.88 -18.94 -15.70
C LEU A 30 -20.47 -20.10 -16.50
N LEU A 31 -20.00 -21.32 -16.22
CA LEU A 31 -20.44 -22.54 -16.88
C LEU A 31 -20.22 -23.74 -15.96
N ASP A 32 -21.26 -24.55 -15.78
CA ASP A 32 -21.17 -25.87 -15.16
C ASP A 32 -21.97 -26.86 -16.00
N LYS A 33 -21.28 -27.83 -16.59
CA LYS A 33 -21.90 -28.86 -17.45
C LYS A 33 -22.25 -30.13 -16.68
N THR A 34 -21.73 -30.29 -15.47
CA THR A 34 -21.76 -31.55 -14.72
C THR A 34 -22.47 -31.42 -13.38
N GLY A 35 -22.82 -30.20 -12.95
CA GLY A 35 -23.36 -29.91 -11.62
C GLY A 35 -22.30 -29.95 -10.53
N LEU A 36 -21.00 -30.00 -10.90
CA LEU A 36 -19.91 -30.10 -9.94
C LEU A 36 -19.79 -28.85 -9.07
N CYS A 37 -20.27 -27.70 -9.51
CA CYS A 37 -20.25 -26.44 -8.77
C CYS A 37 -21.48 -26.27 -7.86
N ASP A 38 -22.47 -27.18 -7.92
CA ASP A 38 -23.64 -27.12 -7.05
C ASP A 38 -23.24 -27.19 -5.58
N GLN A 39 -23.90 -26.43 -4.70
CA GLN A 39 -23.60 -26.40 -3.26
C GLN A 39 -22.18 -25.93 -2.91
N LEU A 40 -21.52 -25.18 -3.81
CA LEU A 40 -20.36 -24.41 -3.39
C LEU A 40 -20.76 -23.46 -2.24
N PRO A 41 -19.87 -23.22 -1.25
CA PRO A 41 -20.19 -22.36 -0.12
C PRO A 41 -20.60 -20.96 -0.57
N GLU A 42 -21.47 -20.32 0.21
CA GLU A 42 -21.84 -18.93 -0.03
C GLU A 42 -20.62 -18.00 0.11
N ILE A 43 -20.66 -16.93 -0.67
CA ILE A 43 -19.67 -15.85 -0.61
C ILE A 43 -19.83 -15.15 0.74
N SER A 44 -18.71 -14.85 1.40
CA SER A 44 -18.71 -14.11 2.66
C SER A 44 -18.05 -12.75 2.45
N THR A 45 -18.49 -11.73 3.16
CA THR A 45 -17.77 -10.46 3.22
C THR A 45 -16.44 -10.69 3.96
N VAL A 46 -15.36 -10.86 3.21
CA VAL A 46 -14.01 -10.92 3.79
C VAL A 46 -13.71 -9.54 4.35
N THR A 47 -13.69 -9.44 5.67
CA THR A 47 -13.23 -8.22 6.33
C THR A 47 -11.70 -8.31 6.42
N PRO A 48 -10.97 -7.30 5.93
CA PRO A 48 -9.52 -7.23 6.11
C PRO A 48 -9.17 -7.33 7.59
N PRO A 49 -8.02 -7.92 7.95
CA PRO A 49 -7.59 -7.93 9.33
C PRO A 49 -7.48 -6.49 9.85
N ALA A 50 -8.20 -6.20 10.93
CA ALA A 50 -8.10 -4.92 11.61
C ALA A 50 -6.68 -4.78 12.18
N LEU A 51 -6.07 -3.62 11.96
CA LEU A 51 -4.78 -3.28 12.55
C LEU A 51 -5.04 -2.64 13.91
N SER A 52 -4.45 -3.15 14.99
CA SER A 52 -4.53 -2.44 16.29
C SER A 52 -3.63 -1.20 16.27
N ILE A 53 -3.88 -0.25 17.17
CA ILE A 53 -3.04 0.95 17.31
C ILE A 53 -1.60 0.56 17.66
N GLU A 54 -1.42 -0.44 18.52
CA GLU A 54 -0.10 -0.93 18.94
C GLU A 54 0.64 -1.61 17.78
N GLN A 55 -0.06 -2.40 16.96
CA GLN A 55 0.51 -3.00 15.77
C GLN A 55 0.90 -1.94 14.74
N ALA A 56 0.06 -0.92 14.57
CA ALA A 56 0.33 0.18 13.67
C ALA A 56 1.51 1.05 14.14
N ASP A 57 1.66 1.27 15.46
CA ASP A 57 2.80 1.99 16.03
C ASP A 57 4.11 1.20 15.84
N ALA A 58 4.09 -0.11 16.07
CA ALA A 58 5.25 -0.97 15.80
C ALA A 58 5.66 -0.93 14.32
N LEU A 59 4.69 -1.05 13.40
CA LEU A 59 4.94 -0.91 11.97
C LEU A 59 5.46 0.48 11.59
N ALA A 60 4.99 1.54 12.25
CA ALA A 60 5.49 2.89 12.02
C ALA A 60 6.96 3.02 12.45
N GLN A 61 7.36 2.41 13.57
CA GLN A 61 8.75 2.41 14.00
C GLN A 61 9.66 1.70 13.00
N GLU A 62 9.26 0.52 12.52
CA GLU A 62 9.98 -0.22 11.47
C GLU A 62 10.03 0.56 10.16
N PHE A 63 8.91 1.18 9.75
CA PHE A 63 8.83 2.03 8.56
C PHE A 63 9.87 3.15 8.58
N TRP A 64 9.95 3.93 9.66
CA TRP A 64 10.89 5.06 9.72
C TRP A 64 12.35 4.62 9.83
N PHE A 65 12.60 3.47 10.48
CA PHE A 65 13.92 2.85 10.47
C PHE A 65 14.36 2.47 9.05
N GLU A 66 13.52 1.74 8.31
CA GLU A 66 13.82 1.32 6.94
C GLU A 66 13.88 2.50 5.97
N ALA A 67 13.01 3.49 6.09
CA ALA A 67 13.05 4.71 5.28
C ALA A 67 14.42 5.41 5.38
N THR A 68 15.00 5.44 6.59
CA THR A 68 16.34 5.99 6.82
C THR A 68 17.42 5.17 6.11
N GLN A 69 17.32 3.83 6.15
CA GLN A 69 18.26 2.96 5.44
C GLN A 69 18.14 3.07 3.92
N ILE A 70 16.92 3.20 3.40
CA ILE A 70 16.65 3.42 1.97
C ILE A 70 17.26 4.75 1.52
N ALA A 71 17.09 5.83 2.30
CA ALA A 71 17.72 7.11 1.99
C ALA A 71 19.24 7.01 1.89
N ILE A 72 19.89 6.32 2.85
CA ILE A 72 21.34 6.07 2.83
C ILE A 72 21.75 5.27 1.58
N ALA A 73 20.99 4.24 1.21
CA ALA A 73 21.25 3.44 0.02
C ALA A 73 21.13 4.28 -1.28
N ILE A 74 20.13 5.16 -1.36
CA ILE A 74 19.96 6.09 -2.49
C ILE A 74 21.17 7.02 -2.61
N LEU A 75 21.62 7.62 -1.51
CA LEU A 75 22.80 8.50 -1.49
C LEU A 75 24.09 7.79 -1.90
N ARG A 76 24.17 6.46 -1.69
CA ARG A 76 25.28 5.61 -2.11
C ARG A 76 25.16 5.07 -3.53
N ASN A 77 24.09 5.43 -4.25
CA ASN A 77 23.76 4.88 -5.57
C ASN A 77 23.52 3.35 -5.56
N GLU A 78 23.07 2.79 -4.43
CA GLU A 78 22.75 1.36 -4.28
C GLU A 78 21.28 1.09 -4.68
N PHE A 79 20.88 1.49 -5.90
CA PHE A 79 19.45 1.55 -6.29
C PHE A 79 18.72 0.21 -6.25
N TRP A 80 19.40 -0.89 -6.61
CA TRP A 80 18.80 -2.22 -6.53
C TRP A 80 18.41 -2.57 -5.09
N PHE A 81 19.27 -2.23 -4.13
CA PHE A 81 19.01 -2.48 -2.73
C PHE A 81 17.95 -1.54 -2.16
N ALA A 82 17.98 -0.27 -2.57
CA ALA A 82 16.97 0.71 -2.22
C ALA A 82 15.58 0.28 -2.73
N GLU A 83 15.46 -0.19 -3.98
CA GLU A 83 14.19 -0.68 -4.53
C GLU A 83 13.67 -1.89 -3.73
N TYR A 84 14.55 -2.87 -3.47
CA TYR A 84 14.19 -4.07 -2.73
C TYR A 84 13.54 -3.72 -1.37
N ARG A 85 14.17 -2.82 -0.61
CA ARG A 85 13.63 -2.33 0.66
C ARG A 85 12.41 -1.43 0.49
N MET A 86 12.31 -0.70 -0.63
CA MET A 86 11.12 0.11 -0.94
C MET A 86 9.87 -0.76 -1.03
N SER A 87 9.99 -2.03 -1.43
CA SER A 87 8.88 -2.99 -1.46
C SER A 87 8.28 -3.20 -0.07
N ASP A 88 9.11 -3.35 0.96
CA ASP A 88 8.66 -3.60 2.33
C ASP A 88 7.87 -2.40 2.87
N ILE A 89 8.41 -1.19 2.74
CA ILE A 89 7.73 0.01 3.24
C ILE A 89 6.45 0.35 2.43
N ARG A 90 6.39 -0.03 1.14
CA ARG A 90 5.17 0.08 0.33
C ARG A 90 4.09 -0.86 0.85
N GLU A 91 4.44 -2.10 1.21
CA GLU A 91 3.49 -3.04 1.80
C GLU A 91 2.90 -2.47 3.11
N TRP A 92 3.74 -1.90 3.97
CA TRP A 92 3.28 -1.28 5.22
C TRP A 92 2.41 -0.06 4.99
N LEU A 93 2.76 0.79 4.02
CA LEU A 93 1.92 1.92 3.61
C LEU A 93 0.54 1.45 3.14
N ILE A 94 0.49 0.42 2.27
CA ILE A 94 -0.77 -0.12 1.77
C ILE A 94 -1.64 -0.63 2.91
N ARG A 95 -1.07 -1.38 3.86
CA ARG A 95 -1.82 -1.87 5.04
C ARG A 95 -2.42 -0.73 5.85
N LEU A 96 -1.72 0.39 6.00
CA LEU A 96 -2.24 1.55 6.72
C LEU A 96 -3.34 2.27 5.92
N LEU A 97 -3.15 2.44 4.60
CA LEU A 97 -4.15 3.04 3.71
C LEU A 97 -5.43 2.21 3.64
N GLU A 98 -5.33 0.88 3.68
CA GLU A 98 -6.46 -0.03 3.80
C GLU A 98 -7.30 0.30 5.04
N GLN A 99 -6.67 0.50 6.21
CA GLN A 99 -7.40 0.86 7.43
C GLN A 99 -8.08 2.23 7.32
N VAL A 100 -7.41 3.23 6.74
CA VAL A 100 -8.00 4.56 6.50
C VAL A 100 -9.20 4.47 5.55
N ALA A 101 -9.12 3.63 4.52
CA ALA A 101 -10.24 3.38 3.62
C ALA A 101 -11.44 2.75 4.35
N LEU A 102 -11.19 1.74 5.20
CA LEU A 102 -12.23 1.08 5.99
C LEU A 102 -12.91 2.00 7.02
N GLN A 103 -12.22 3.04 7.50
CA GLN A 103 -12.83 4.06 8.36
C GLN A 103 -13.80 4.98 7.61
N THR A 104 -13.61 5.14 6.29
CA THR A 104 -14.37 6.09 5.46
C THR A 104 -15.37 5.44 4.51
N SER A 105 -15.27 4.11 4.34
CA SER A 105 -16.06 3.35 3.38
C SER A 105 -16.25 1.91 3.85
N THR A 106 -17.39 1.32 3.50
CA THR A 106 -17.65 -0.12 3.66
C THR A 106 -17.23 -0.93 2.43
N GLN A 107 -16.54 -0.30 1.47
CA GLN A 107 -16.02 -0.99 0.29
C GLN A 107 -14.88 -1.94 0.68
N ASP A 108 -14.84 -3.11 0.03
CA ASP A 108 -13.77 -4.08 0.22
C ASP A 108 -12.44 -3.50 -0.26
N VAL A 109 -11.42 -3.62 0.59
CA VAL A 109 -10.04 -3.26 0.25
C VAL A 109 -9.27 -4.53 -0.07
N TRP A 110 -8.37 -4.46 -1.03
CA TRP A 110 -7.68 -5.64 -1.53
C TRP A 110 -6.22 -5.67 -1.08
N TYR A 111 -5.79 -6.86 -0.63
CA TYR A 111 -4.42 -7.13 -0.23
C TYR A 111 -3.40 -6.72 -1.30
N GLN A 112 -2.24 -6.23 -0.87
CA GLN A 112 -1.10 -5.84 -1.72
C GLN A 112 -1.41 -4.73 -2.74
N GLY A 113 -2.39 -3.87 -2.46
CA GLY A 113 -2.63 -2.70 -3.32
C GLY A 113 -3.36 -3.04 -4.63
N LYS A 114 -3.96 -4.22 -4.75
CA LYS A 114 -4.78 -4.55 -5.93
C LYS A 114 -5.98 -3.60 -5.99
N ASN A 115 -6.40 -3.21 -7.20
CA ASN A 115 -7.59 -2.35 -7.40
C ASN A 115 -7.59 -1.04 -6.59
N LEU A 116 -6.42 -0.44 -6.32
CA LEU A 116 -6.31 0.84 -5.58
C LEU A 116 -7.26 1.92 -6.10
N ARG A 117 -7.50 2.00 -7.41
CA ARG A 117 -8.45 2.95 -8.02
C ARG A 117 -9.87 2.84 -7.44
N GLU A 118 -10.28 1.64 -7.07
CA GLU A 118 -11.62 1.34 -6.57
C GLU A 118 -11.76 1.84 -5.13
N TRP A 119 -10.82 1.45 -4.26
CA TRP A 119 -10.97 1.62 -2.81
C TRP A 119 -10.08 2.69 -2.15
N LEU A 120 -9.03 3.20 -2.82
CA LEU A 120 -8.22 4.28 -2.27
C LEU A 120 -9.13 5.50 -2.02
N PRO A 121 -9.09 6.12 -0.81
CA PRO A 121 -9.89 7.29 -0.50
C PRO A 121 -9.69 8.39 -1.55
N LYS A 122 -10.78 8.98 -2.05
CA LYS A 122 -10.73 9.88 -3.22
C LYS A 122 -9.95 11.17 -2.98
N PHE A 123 -9.74 11.55 -1.72
CA PHE A 123 -8.87 12.67 -1.38
C PHE A 123 -7.38 12.35 -1.54
N TYR A 124 -6.97 11.09 -1.70
CA TYR A 124 -5.61 10.72 -2.05
C TYR A 124 -5.40 10.70 -3.56
N SER A 125 -4.21 11.13 -3.98
CA SER A 125 -3.78 11.09 -5.37
C SER A 125 -3.26 9.69 -5.73
N LEU A 126 -4.07 8.91 -6.44
CA LEU A 126 -3.63 7.62 -7.01
C LEU A 126 -2.38 7.81 -7.88
N ARG A 127 -2.33 8.90 -8.67
CA ARG A 127 -1.20 9.20 -9.55
C ARG A 127 0.10 9.41 -8.76
N SER A 128 0.04 10.10 -7.63
CA SER A 128 1.23 10.30 -6.79
C SER A 128 1.71 8.97 -6.21
N LEU A 129 0.79 8.10 -5.77
CA LEU A 129 1.13 6.76 -5.31
C LEU A 129 1.73 5.88 -6.42
N GLU A 130 1.19 5.93 -7.64
CA GLU A 130 1.75 5.20 -8.80
C GLU A 130 3.14 5.72 -9.20
N SER A 131 3.41 7.01 -9.00
CA SER A 131 4.71 7.61 -9.31
C SER A 131 5.85 7.11 -8.42
N THR A 132 5.54 6.50 -7.25
CA THR A 132 6.56 5.91 -6.38
C THR A 132 7.21 4.65 -6.98
N LEU A 133 6.66 4.13 -8.08
CA LEU A 133 7.22 3.00 -8.81
C LEU A 133 8.36 3.42 -9.74
N ALA A 134 8.52 4.72 -10.01
CA ALA A 134 9.65 5.24 -10.75
C ALA A 134 10.87 5.37 -9.82
N MET A 135 11.92 4.57 -10.07
CA MET A 135 13.15 4.55 -9.27
C MET A 135 14.41 4.35 -10.12
N SER A 136 14.41 4.79 -11.38
CA SER A 136 15.52 4.56 -12.30
C SER A 136 16.66 5.58 -12.17
N THR A 137 16.42 6.68 -11.45
CA THR A 137 17.41 7.74 -11.20
C THR A 137 17.47 8.14 -9.72
N PRO A 138 18.56 8.78 -9.25
CA PRO A 138 18.63 9.31 -7.88
C PRO A 138 17.46 10.24 -7.54
N TYR A 139 17.10 11.14 -8.46
CA TYR A 139 15.96 12.04 -8.33
C TYR A 139 14.66 11.26 -8.16
N GLU A 140 14.38 10.30 -9.05
CA GLU A 140 13.14 9.49 -8.99
C GLU A 140 13.06 8.69 -7.70
N ALA A 141 14.18 8.08 -7.25
CA ALA A 141 14.20 7.33 -6.01
C ALA A 141 13.97 8.22 -4.77
N ALA A 142 14.58 9.41 -4.72
CA ALA A 142 14.37 10.38 -3.66
C ALA A 142 12.94 10.93 -3.65
N ALA A 143 12.39 11.22 -4.83
CA ALA A 143 10.99 11.64 -5.00
C ALA A 143 10.04 10.53 -4.54
N ALA A 144 10.25 9.28 -4.96
CA ALA A 144 9.44 8.14 -4.56
C ALA A 144 9.42 7.95 -3.03
N LEU A 145 10.58 7.98 -2.37
CA LEU A 145 10.64 7.88 -0.91
C LEU A 145 9.91 9.05 -0.24
N SER A 146 10.10 10.27 -0.74
CA SER A 146 9.45 11.48 -0.21
C SER A 146 7.92 11.40 -0.27
N ILE A 147 7.38 10.87 -1.37
CA ILE A 147 5.95 10.61 -1.54
C ILE A 147 5.48 9.56 -0.53
N ILE A 148 6.17 8.42 -0.44
CA ILE A 148 5.79 7.32 0.46
C ILE A 148 5.78 7.80 1.92
N MET A 149 6.79 8.55 2.35
CA MET A 149 6.85 9.15 3.69
C MET A 149 5.69 10.11 3.95
N ALA A 150 5.36 10.98 2.98
CA ALA A 150 4.27 11.94 3.13
C ALA A 150 2.90 11.25 3.21
N PHE A 151 2.66 10.24 2.37
CA PHE A 151 1.47 9.38 2.47
C PHE A 151 1.39 8.69 3.83
N PHE A 152 2.51 8.16 4.32
CA PHE A 152 2.55 7.43 5.59
C PHE A 152 2.23 8.34 6.77
N ILE A 153 2.75 9.58 6.81
CA ILE A 153 2.44 10.57 7.85
C ILE A 153 0.94 10.91 7.84
N ASP A 154 0.38 11.24 6.67
CA ASP A 154 -1.03 11.61 6.58
C ASP A 154 -1.95 10.44 6.96
N ALA A 155 -1.64 9.24 6.48
CA ALA A 155 -2.38 8.03 6.84
C ALA A 155 -2.26 7.70 8.34
N SER A 156 -1.07 7.85 8.93
CA SER A 156 -0.82 7.67 10.37
C SER A 156 -1.66 8.64 11.19
N LYS A 157 -1.70 9.91 10.79
CA LYS A 157 -2.52 10.94 11.45
C LYS A 157 -4.00 10.61 11.41
N ARG A 158 -4.51 10.16 10.25
CA ARG A 158 -5.93 9.77 10.09
C ARG A 158 -6.28 8.53 10.90
N PHE A 159 -5.35 7.59 10.98
CA PHE A 159 -5.51 6.38 11.78
C PHE A 159 -5.42 6.64 13.30
N GLY A 160 -4.86 7.79 13.71
CA GLY A 160 -4.77 8.21 15.11
C GLY A 160 -3.41 7.95 15.77
N LEU A 161 -2.34 7.75 14.97
CA LEU A 161 -0.98 7.59 15.47
C LEU A 161 -0.31 8.94 15.75
N SER A 162 0.67 8.92 16.66
CA SER A 162 1.55 10.07 16.87
C SER A 162 2.50 10.24 15.69
N ILE A 163 2.63 11.47 15.19
CA ILE A 163 3.46 11.80 14.03
C ILE A 163 4.73 12.60 14.38
N GLU A 164 5.04 12.79 15.66
CA GLU A 164 6.17 13.63 16.08
C GLU A 164 7.51 13.06 15.58
N LYS A 165 7.80 11.80 15.92
CA LYS A 165 9.01 11.09 15.45
C LYS A 165 9.02 10.91 13.94
N ALA A 166 7.84 10.67 13.35
CA ALA A 166 7.66 10.55 11.92
C ALA A 166 8.07 11.82 11.17
N THR A 167 7.65 12.99 11.68
CA THR A 167 7.98 14.30 11.10
C THR A 167 9.48 14.61 11.26
N GLN A 168 10.08 14.25 12.40
CA GLN A 168 11.52 14.39 12.61
C GLN A 168 12.33 13.53 11.62
N ALA A 169 11.95 12.27 11.44
CA ALA A 169 12.60 11.36 10.50
C ALA A 169 12.43 11.83 9.04
N GLN A 170 11.22 12.26 8.66
CA GLN A 170 10.96 12.83 7.34
C GLN A 170 11.84 14.06 7.07
N THR A 171 11.93 14.98 8.04
CA THR A 171 12.76 16.20 7.92
C THR A 171 14.22 15.83 7.72
N LEU A 172 14.75 14.92 8.55
CA LEU A 172 16.14 14.44 8.43
C LEU A 172 16.43 13.86 7.04
N ILE A 173 15.53 13.02 6.51
CA ILE A 173 15.70 12.39 5.21
C ILE A 173 15.56 13.41 4.07
N SER A 174 14.61 14.35 4.17
CA SER A 174 14.45 15.40 3.16
C SER A 174 15.67 16.32 3.10
N ASP A 175 16.23 16.67 4.25
CA ASP A 175 17.43 17.50 4.34
C ASP A 175 18.60 16.78 3.65
N TRP A 176 18.78 15.47 3.86
CA TRP A 176 19.79 14.70 3.16
C TRP A 176 19.63 14.73 1.64
N PHE A 177 18.40 14.62 1.12
CA PHE A 177 18.17 14.68 -0.32
C PHE A 177 18.41 16.08 -0.90
N ILE A 178 18.06 17.12 -0.15
CA ILE A 178 18.27 18.51 -0.57
C ILE A 178 19.77 18.87 -0.53
N ASP A 179 20.45 18.55 0.56
CA ASP A 179 21.88 18.83 0.74
C ASP A 179 22.77 18.11 -0.27
N ASN A 180 22.32 16.97 -0.81
CA ASN A 180 23.02 16.22 -1.84
C ASN A 180 22.50 16.51 -3.26
N GLU A 181 21.66 17.53 -3.45
CA GLU A 181 21.14 17.98 -4.74
C GLU A 181 20.29 16.91 -5.49
N LEU A 182 19.71 15.94 -4.77
CA LEU A 182 18.78 14.96 -5.34
C LEU A 182 17.38 15.56 -5.54
N LEU A 183 17.02 16.55 -4.73
CA LEU A 183 15.78 17.33 -4.81
C LEU A 183 16.08 18.78 -4.43
N THR A 184 15.33 19.72 -4.97
CA THR A 184 15.26 21.09 -4.44
C THR A 184 14.16 21.20 -3.37
N GLU A 185 14.24 22.22 -2.50
CA GLU A 185 13.18 22.51 -1.52
C GLU A 185 11.79 22.67 -2.19
N ASN A 186 11.76 23.33 -3.35
CA ASN A 186 10.52 23.55 -4.10
C ASN A 186 9.98 22.23 -4.68
N GLU A 187 10.83 21.37 -5.25
CA GLU A 187 10.41 20.05 -5.73
C GLU A 187 9.89 19.19 -4.58
N TYR A 188 10.61 19.14 -3.46
CA TYR A 188 10.15 18.42 -2.26
C TYR A 188 8.78 18.91 -1.78
N TYR A 189 8.57 20.22 -1.70
CA TYR A 189 7.29 20.80 -1.33
C TYR A 189 6.17 20.44 -2.31
N GLN A 190 6.41 20.53 -3.63
CA GLN A 190 5.43 20.16 -4.65
C GLN A 190 5.07 18.68 -4.59
N ILE A 191 6.07 17.82 -4.42
CA ILE A 191 5.91 16.37 -4.33
C ILE A 191 5.04 16.00 -3.12
N THR A 192 5.38 16.50 -1.93
CA THR A 192 4.69 16.16 -0.68
C THR A 192 3.27 16.74 -0.59
N THR A 193 3.01 17.89 -1.21
CA THR A 193 1.65 18.47 -1.28
C THR A 193 0.76 17.80 -2.33
N SER A 194 1.34 17.15 -3.34
CA SER A 194 0.59 16.47 -4.41
C SER A 194 -0.16 15.22 -3.95
N ILE A 195 0.12 14.70 -2.76
CA ILE A 195 -0.49 13.45 -2.26
C ILE A 195 -1.99 13.60 -2.00
N ILE A 196 -2.46 14.82 -1.73
CA ILE A 196 -3.87 15.13 -1.50
C ILE A 196 -4.48 15.80 -2.74
N CYS A 197 -5.57 15.20 -3.24
CA CYS A 197 -6.43 15.80 -4.25
C CYS A 197 -7.21 16.98 -3.65
N HIS A 198 -6.90 18.18 -4.10
CA HIS A 198 -7.69 19.37 -3.78
C HIS A 198 -8.79 19.50 -4.83
N TYR A 199 -9.93 18.83 -4.62
CA TYR A 199 -11.10 19.13 -5.43
C TYR A 199 -11.62 20.52 -5.02
N PRO A 200 -11.78 21.46 -5.95
CA PRO A 200 -12.56 22.66 -5.64
C PRO A 200 -13.98 22.21 -5.29
N THR A 201 -14.41 22.56 -4.07
CA THR A 201 -15.79 22.43 -3.59
C THR A 201 -16.77 23.19 -4.46
#